data_AF-A0A928F739-F1
#
_entry.id   AF-A0A928F739-F1
#
_cell.length_a   1.000
_cell.length_b   1.000
_cell.length_c   1.000
_cell.angle_alpha   90.00
_cell.angle_beta   90.00
_cell.angle_gamma   90.00
#
_symmetry.space_group_name_H-M   'P 1'
#
loop_
_entity.id
_entity.type
_entity.pdbx_description
1 polymer ?
#
loop_
_entity_poly.entity_id
_entity_poly.type
_entity_poly.pdbx_seq_one_letter_code
_entity_poly.pdbx_strand_id
1 'polypeptide(L)'
;MKNRLIAAIIAVALVLVTLISVLIVREVRKSPPPELSTLRDRVIALVDASAEVNEILFGQGLPTYPRINRPVEQPFYLNKTENGFVFSAESTAHRLYYRSIPDEKLGTVIAYQYCLRETVGEEDYLYIDVEMNIPRTSWDLGKLRYVQKTTEVREEEPIYVSGNQYYYRLEDYVEDTFYYDDYQGAQYAYYDFVKPNEEYSSIADIKKKAETVYAKSYLESVYDSLFVGISISEEENGTLYARYMEGKDKDGIPMLLKLNTYEGLDTGRVYLYDTMRYSEEKRSSANYVYIEMDTHLEGEEDKLLTVRISLTLVNGMWYLDSPTY
;
A
#
# COMPACT_ATOMS: atom_id res chain seq x y z
N MET A 1 -47.80 -36.31 -48.78
CA MET A 1 -48.45 -35.28 -47.94
C MET A 1 -48.00 -35.31 -46.47
N LYS A 2 -48.01 -36.47 -45.80
CA LYS A 2 -47.69 -36.60 -44.36
C LYS A 2 -46.32 -36.01 -43.95
N ASN A 3 -45.27 -36.25 -44.73
CA ASN A 3 -43.92 -35.76 -44.41
C ASN A 3 -43.79 -34.23 -44.55
N ARG A 4 -44.54 -33.60 -45.45
CA ARG A 4 -44.57 -32.13 -45.61
C ARG A 4 -45.31 -31.46 -44.45
N LEU A 5 -46.35 -32.12 -43.92
CA LEU A 5 -47.08 -31.63 -42.75
C LEU A 5 -46.22 -31.70 -41.49
N ILE A 6 -45.49 -32.81 -41.28
CA ILE A 6 -44.58 -32.98 -40.15
C ILE A 6 -43.45 -31.94 -40.18
N ALA A 7 -42.84 -31.71 -41.35
CA ALA A 7 -41.81 -30.69 -41.51
C ALA A 7 -42.33 -29.27 -41.22
N ALA A 8 -43.55 -28.94 -41.65
CA ALA A 8 -44.18 -27.65 -41.36
C ALA A 8 -44.45 -27.45 -39.86
N ILE A 9 -44.92 -28.50 -39.15
CA ILE A 9 -45.17 -28.44 -37.71
C ILE A 9 -43.87 -28.22 -36.93
N ILE A 10 -42.79 -28.92 -37.31
CA ILE A 10 -41.47 -28.76 -36.67
C ILE A 10 -40.91 -27.36 -36.89
N ALA A 11 -41.03 -26.81 -38.10
CA ALA A 11 -40.57 -25.46 -38.40
C ALA A 11 -41.33 -24.40 -37.59
N VAL A 12 -42.66 -24.53 -37.46
CA VAL A 12 -43.49 -23.61 -36.65
C VAL A 12 -43.13 -23.71 -35.16
N ALA A 13 -42.89 -24.92 -34.65
CA ALA A 13 -42.48 -25.12 -33.26
C ALA A 13 -41.11 -24.48 -32.98
N LEU A 14 -40.13 -24.63 -33.88
CA LEU A 14 -38.83 -23.99 -33.76
C LEU A 14 -38.93 -22.46 -33.75
N VAL A 15 -39.74 -21.88 -34.64
CA VAL A 15 -39.98 -20.43 -34.68
C VAL A 15 -40.63 -19.94 -33.39
N LEU A 16 -41.63 -20.65 -32.88
CA LEU A 16 -42.29 -20.33 -31.61
C LEU A 16 -41.32 -20.40 -30.42
N VAL A 17 -40.47 -21.43 -30.35
CA VAL A 17 -39.44 -21.54 -29.31
C VAL A 17 -38.47 -20.36 -29.40
N THR A 18 -37.99 -20.02 -30.60
CA THR A 18 -37.11 -18.84 -30.75
C THR A 18 -37.80 -17.53 -30.37
N LEU A 19 -39.09 -17.35 -30.68
CA LEU A 19 -39.86 -16.17 -30.32
C LEU A 19 -40.06 -16.07 -28.81
N ILE A 20 -40.40 -17.18 -28.15
CA ILE A 20 -40.54 -17.25 -26.69
C ILE A 20 -39.21 -16.94 -26.01
N SER A 21 -38.09 -17.49 -26.50
CA SER A 21 -36.75 -17.17 -26.00
C SER A 21 -36.41 -15.68 -26.14
N VAL A 22 -36.74 -15.07 -27.28
CA VAL A 22 -36.52 -13.62 -27.51
C VAL A 22 -37.39 -12.76 -26.59
N LEU A 23 -38.63 -13.18 -26.32
CA LEU A 23 -39.54 -12.48 -25.41
C LEU A 23 -39.09 -12.61 -23.95
N ILE A 24 -38.67 -13.80 -23.50
CA ILE A 24 -38.13 -14.02 -22.15
C ILE A 24 -36.85 -13.19 -21.93
N VAL A 25 -35.95 -13.15 -22.91
CA VAL A 25 -34.72 -12.32 -22.85
C VAL A 25 -35.05 -10.81 -22.83
N ARG A 26 -36.16 -10.38 -23.48
CA ARG A 26 -36.63 -8.99 -23.44
C ARG A 26 -37.26 -8.61 -22.10
N GLU A 27 -37.98 -9.52 -21.45
CA GLU A 27 -38.61 -9.28 -20.14
C GLU A 27 -37.56 -9.17 -19.03
N VAL A 28 -36.54 -10.03 -19.05
CA VAL A 28 -35.41 -9.98 -18.09
C VAL A 28 -34.62 -8.67 -18.19
N ARG A 29 -34.56 -8.05 -19.38
CA ARG A 29 -33.89 -6.76 -19.61
C ARG A 29 -34.66 -5.52 -19.14
N LYS A 30 -35.89 -5.66 -18.61
CA LYS A 30 -36.75 -4.53 -18.19
C LYS A 30 -37.12 -4.52 -16.71
N SER A 31 -36.45 -5.30 -15.87
CA SER A 31 -36.71 -5.21 -14.44
C SER A 31 -36.25 -3.83 -13.93
N PRO A 32 -37.14 -3.06 -13.26
CA PRO A 32 -36.79 -1.74 -12.74
C PRO A 32 -35.63 -1.85 -11.75
N PRO A 33 -34.86 -0.77 -11.54
CA PRO A 33 -33.87 -0.76 -10.48
C PRO A 33 -34.55 -1.01 -9.12
N PRO A 34 -33.79 -1.49 -8.11
CA PRO A 34 -34.29 -1.57 -6.74
C PRO A 34 -34.76 -0.20 -6.25
N GLU A 35 -35.45 -0.15 -5.11
CA GLU A 35 -35.65 1.14 -4.45
C GLU A 35 -34.32 1.62 -3.85
N LEU A 36 -34.01 2.91 -3.99
CA LEU A 36 -32.75 3.47 -3.52
C LEU A 36 -32.55 3.27 -2.00
N SER A 37 -33.64 3.35 -1.22
CA SER A 37 -33.67 3.07 0.21
C SER A 37 -33.11 1.68 0.56
N THR A 38 -33.37 0.67 -0.30
CA THR A 38 -32.88 -0.70 -0.10
C THR A 38 -31.40 -0.87 -0.42
N LEU A 39 -30.83 0.06 -1.20
CA LEU A 39 -29.41 0.06 -1.57
C LEU A 39 -28.57 0.97 -0.67
N ARG A 40 -29.19 1.96 -0.02
CA ARG A 40 -28.50 3.06 0.67
C ARG A 40 -27.40 2.57 1.62
N ASP A 41 -27.72 1.65 2.51
CA ASP A 41 -26.75 1.12 3.49
C ASP A 41 -25.60 0.38 2.80
N ARG A 42 -25.88 -0.35 1.72
CA ARG A 42 -24.84 -1.05 0.95
C ARG A 42 -23.96 -0.06 0.18
N VAL A 43 -24.53 1.01 -0.36
CA VAL A 43 -23.77 2.06 -1.05
C VAL A 43 -22.83 2.75 -0.08
N ILE A 44 -23.33 3.16 1.10
CA ILE A 44 -22.51 3.77 2.16
C ILE A 44 -21.37 2.84 2.54
N ALA A 45 -21.68 1.57 2.87
CA ALA A 45 -20.66 0.61 3.27
C ALA A 45 -19.59 0.37 2.19
N LEU A 46 -19.97 0.37 0.91
CA LEU A 46 -19.04 0.22 -0.20
C LEU A 46 -18.18 1.47 -0.42
N VAL A 47 -18.78 2.66 -0.36
CA VAL A 47 -18.08 3.94 -0.53
C VAL A 47 -17.09 4.15 0.62
N ASP A 48 -17.51 3.93 1.87
CA ASP A 48 -16.63 4.02 3.04
C ASP A 48 -15.46 3.01 2.94
N ALA A 49 -15.76 1.75 2.59
CA ALA A 49 -14.73 0.72 2.40
C ALA A 49 -13.82 1.01 1.20
N SER A 50 -14.29 1.78 0.21
CA SER A 50 -13.49 2.14 -0.97
C SER A 50 -12.37 3.13 -0.66
N ALA A 51 -12.47 3.93 0.40
CA ALA A 51 -11.46 4.92 0.76
C ALA A 51 -10.08 4.25 1.00
N GLU A 52 -10.04 3.24 1.86
CA GLU A 52 -8.83 2.47 2.14
C GLU A 52 -8.29 1.79 0.86
N VAL A 53 -9.17 1.18 0.07
CA VAL A 53 -8.78 0.53 -1.19
C VAL A 53 -8.22 1.54 -2.18
N ASN A 54 -8.82 2.72 -2.30
CA ASN A 54 -8.37 3.77 -3.21
C ASN A 54 -7.03 4.33 -2.78
N GLU A 55 -6.77 4.47 -1.48
CA GLU A 55 -5.48 4.89 -0.98
C GLU A 55 -4.38 3.91 -1.41
N ILE A 56 -4.66 2.60 -1.35
CA ILE A 56 -3.74 1.56 -1.81
C ILE A 56 -3.57 1.57 -3.34
N LEU A 57 -4.66 1.62 -4.10
CA LEU A 57 -4.63 1.47 -5.56
C LEU A 57 -4.14 2.75 -6.26
N PHE A 58 -4.57 3.92 -5.79
CA PHE A 58 -4.42 5.21 -6.48
C PHE A 58 -3.72 6.28 -5.62
N GLY A 59 -3.93 6.27 -4.30
CA GLY A 59 -3.42 7.28 -3.36
C GLY A 59 -1.94 7.14 -2.99
N GLN A 60 -1.55 7.29 -1.73
CA GLN A 60 -0.16 7.09 -1.28
C GLN A 60 0.26 5.62 -1.22
N GLY A 61 -0.60 4.68 -1.61
CA GLY A 61 -0.28 3.26 -1.66
C GLY A 61 -0.12 2.65 -0.27
N LEU A 62 0.56 1.51 -0.21
CA LEU A 62 0.87 0.87 1.06
C LEU A 62 1.83 1.72 1.91
N PRO A 63 1.69 1.70 3.25
CA PRO A 63 2.64 2.35 4.12
C PRO A 63 4.00 1.65 3.99
N THR A 64 5.00 2.39 3.54
CA THR A 64 6.37 1.90 3.38
C THR A 64 7.28 2.40 4.49
N TYR A 65 8.42 1.75 4.66
CA TYR A 65 9.52 2.34 5.40
C TYR A 65 10.07 3.54 4.62
N PRO A 66 10.46 4.62 5.31
CA PRO A 66 11.15 5.74 4.66
C PRO A 66 12.43 5.25 3.97
N ARG A 67 12.65 5.66 2.71
CA ARG A 67 13.93 5.44 2.02
C ARG A 67 15.03 6.20 2.73
N ILE A 68 16.05 5.49 3.20
CA ILE A 68 17.25 6.09 3.80
C ILE A 68 18.30 6.24 2.71
N ASN A 69 18.23 7.32 1.93
CA ASN A 69 19.19 7.56 0.85
C ASN A 69 20.57 7.96 1.39
N ARG A 70 20.64 8.51 2.61
CA ARG A 70 21.83 8.72 3.46
C ARG A 70 21.36 8.91 4.90
N PRO A 71 22.14 8.54 5.92
CA PRO A 71 21.86 8.99 7.27
C PRO A 71 21.95 10.53 7.32
N VAL A 72 20.81 11.17 7.61
CA VAL A 72 20.63 12.63 7.51
C VAL A 72 21.03 13.34 8.81
N GLU A 73 21.35 12.58 9.87
CA GLU A 73 21.63 13.10 11.21
C GLU A 73 23.10 12.96 11.60
N GLN A 74 23.55 13.80 12.55
CA GLN A 74 24.91 13.75 13.08
C GLN A 74 25.24 12.34 13.57
N PRO A 75 26.38 11.74 13.21
CA PRO A 75 26.71 10.40 13.65
C PRO A 75 27.00 10.39 15.15
N PHE A 76 26.75 9.25 15.79
CA PHE A 76 27.50 8.92 16.99
C PHE A 76 28.98 8.76 16.62
N TYR A 77 29.81 9.32 17.45
CA TYR A 77 31.24 9.28 17.27
C TYR A 77 31.84 8.22 18.18
N LEU A 78 32.77 7.43 17.63
CA LEU A 78 33.41 6.34 18.34
C LEU A 78 34.93 6.56 18.38
N ASN A 79 35.50 6.35 19.57
CA ASN A 79 36.93 6.23 19.77
C ASN A 79 37.32 4.77 19.80
N LYS A 80 38.35 4.41 19.04
CA LYS A 80 38.98 3.10 19.14
C LYS A 80 39.96 3.11 20.32
N THR A 81 39.81 2.14 21.20
CA THR A 81 40.64 1.89 22.38
C THR A 81 41.27 0.50 22.27
N GLU A 82 42.17 0.16 23.18
CA GLU A 82 42.75 -1.19 23.27
C GLU A 82 41.69 -2.28 23.54
N ASN A 83 40.57 -1.90 24.16
CA ASN A 83 39.48 -2.80 24.54
C ASN A 83 38.26 -2.72 23.59
N GLY A 84 38.41 -2.09 22.42
CA GLY A 84 37.33 -1.92 21.43
C GLY A 84 36.89 -0.47 21.24
N PHE A 85 35.63 -0.25 20.88
CA PHE A 85 35.05 1.06 20.63
C PHE A 85 34.33 1.62 21.87
N VAL A 86 34.42 2.93 22.04
CA VAL A 86 33.68 3.67 23.07
C VAL A 86 33.09 4.91 22.42
N PHE A 87 31.83 5.22 22.74
CA PHE A 87 31.21 6.46 22.31
C PHE A 87 31.95 7.67 22.87
N SER A 88 32.26 8.63 22.01
CA SER A 88 33.03 9.82 22.38
C SER A 88 32.68 10.98 21.48
N ALA A 89 32.29 12.11 22.05
CA ALA A 89 32.08 13.35 21.31
C ALA A 89 33.39 14.01 20.82
N GLU A 90 34.55 13.51 21.26
CA GLU A 90 35.86 14.16 21.04
C GLU A 90 36.58 13.69 19.77
N SER A 91 36.06 12.67 19.08
CA SER A 91 36.72 12.06 17.92
C SER A 91 35.80 11.95 16.74
N THR A 92 36.31 12.19 15.53
CA THR A 92 35.53 12.06 14.30
C THR A 92 35.96 10.89 13.44
N ALA A 93 36.85 10.03 13.96
CA ALA A 93 37.54 8.99 13.21
C ALA A 93 36.60 7.84 12.81
N HIS A 94 35.74 7.41 13.74
CA HIS A 94 34.73 6.38 13.49
C HIS A 94 33.35 6.98 13.72
N ARG A 95 32.45 6.69 12.79
CA ARG A 95 31.10 7.28 12.74
C ARG A 95 30.10 6.15 12.70
N LEU A 96 29.13 6.23 13.58
CA LEU A 96 27.99 5.34 13.64
C LEU A 96 26.74 6.18 13.42
N TYR A 97 26.18 6.04 12.24
CA TYR A 97 25.02 6.83 11.88
C TYR A 97 23.76 6.26 12.52
N TYR A 98 22.81 7.16 12.78
CA TYR A 98 21.54 6.82 13.38
C TYR A 98 20.41 7.62 12.73
N ARG A 99 19.17 7.24 13.06
CA ARG A 99 17.95 7.93 12.66
C ARG A 99 17.13 8.31 13.88
N SER A 100 16.54 9.51 13.88
CA SER A 100 15.46 9.86 14.80
C SER A 100 14.11 9.34 14.31
N ILE A 101 13.38 8.73 15.24
CA ILE A 101 12.03 8.20 15.10
C ILE A 101 11.18 8.99 16.11
N PRO A 102 10.19 9.78 15.65
CA PRO A 102 9.23 10.37 16.56
C PRO A 102 8.32 9.26 17.11
N ASP A 103 8.19 9.22 18.43
CA ASP A 103 7.34 8.30 19.18
C ASP A 103 6.42 9.13 20.08
N GLU A 104 5.12 8.87 20.04
CA GLU A 104 4.13 9.66 20.78
C GLU A 104 4.30 9.60 22.30
N LYS A 105 4.85 8.51 22.83
CA LYS A 105 5.02 8.27 24.27
C LYS A 105 6.43 8.60 24.74
N LEU A 106 7.43 8.26 23.94
CA LEU A 106 8.85 8.37 24.28
C LEU A 106 9.51 9.63 23.70
N GLY A 107 8.80 10.40 22.89
CA GLY A 107 9.34 11.60 22.26
C GLY A 107 10.22 11.25 21.07
N THR A 108 11.55 11.31 21.22
CA THR A 108 12.48 10.96 20.13
C THR A 108 13.24 9.69 20.46
N VAL A 109 12.98 8.63 19.70
CA VAL A 109 13.75 7.40 19.71
C VAL A 109 14.81 7.46 18.62
N ILE A 110 15.98 6.92 18.89
CA ILE A 110 17.10 6.85 17.96
C ILE A 110 17.37 5.39 17.64
N ALA A 111 17.34 5.05 16.36
CA ALA A 111 17.72 3.73 15.87
C ALA A 111 19.11 3.81 15.23
N TYR A 112 20.02 2.92 15.65
CA TYR A 112 21.38 2.89 15.12
C TYR A 112 21.88 1.45 14.94
N GLN A 113 22.74 1.26 13.94
CA GLN A 113 23.38 -0.02 13.71
C GLN A 113 24.45 -0.24 14.78
N TYR A 114 24.34 -1.29 15.59
CA TYR A 114 25.30 -1.53 16.68
C TYR A 114 26.58 -2.25 16.21
N CYS A 115 26.58 -2.81 15.00
CA CYS A 115 27.71 -3.58 14.48
C CYS A 115 28.53 -2.76 13.48
N LEU A 116 29.79 -2.48 13.81
CA LEU A 116 30.74 -1.76 12.95
C LEU A 116 31.65 -2.74 12.19
N ARG A 117 31.87 -2.47 10.90
CA ARG A 117 32.81 -3.19 10.05
C ARG A 117 34.17 -2.48 10.06
N GLU A 118 35.21 -3.17 10.49
CA GLU A 118 36.60 -2.71 10.43
C GLU A 118 37.40 -3.55 9.43
N THR A 119 38.16 -2.90 8.56
CA THR A 119 39.06 -3.57 7.63
C THR A 119 40.33 -4.04 8.35
N VAL A 120 40.66 -5.32 8.23
CA VAL A 120 41.87 -5.93 8.77
C VAL A 120 42.69 -6.48 7.60
N GLY A 121 43.69 -5.75 7.12
CA GLY A 121 44.44 -6.16 5.91
C GLY A 121 43.76 -5.74 4.60
N GLU A 122 44.12 -6.39 3.49
CA GLU A 122 43.67 -5.96 2.15
C GLU A 122 42.25 -6.46 1.81
N GLU A 123 41.81 -7.59 2.36
CA GLU A 123 40.50 -8.19 2.02
C GLU A 123 39.70 -8.74 3.22
N ASP A 124 40.24 -8.73 4.44
CA ASP A 124 39.52 -9.24 5.61
C ASP A 124 38.78 -8.13 6.37
N TYR A 125 37.66 -8.52 6.99
CA TYR A 125 36.83 -7.63 7.79
C TYR A 125 36.57 -8.23 9.16
N LEU A 126 36.69 -7.40 10.19
CA LEU A 126 36.22 -7.68 11.53
C LEU A 126 34.88 -6.96 11.76
N TYR A 127 33.93 -7.66 12.35
CA TYR A 127 32.65 -7.11 12.75
C TYR A 127 32.62 -7.01 14.28
N ILE A 128 32.35 -5.83 14.82
CA ILE A 128 32.41 -5.58 16.26
C ILE A 128 31.11 -4.94 16.73
N ASP A 129 30.56 -5.47 17.81
CA ASP A 129 29.50 -4.84 18.58
C ASP A 129 30.05 -3.62 19.33
N VAL A 130 29.62 -2.41 18.97
CA VAL A 130 30.23 -1.16 19.47
C VAL A 130 29.94 -0.86 20.94
N GLU A 131 28.93 -1.50 21.54
CA GLU A 131 28.63 -1.35 22.97
C GLU A 131 29.25 -2.49 23.79
N MET A 132 29.18 -3.72 23.28
CA MET A 132 29.67 -4.89 24.00
C MET A 132 31.16 -5.19 23.74
N ASN A 133 31.75 -4.60 22.70
CA ASN A 133 33.13 -4.83 22.25
C ASN A 133 33.49 -6.30 22.01
N ILE A 134 32.52 -7.06 21.49
CA ILE A 134 32.71 -8.47 21.14
C ILE A 134 32.65 -8.69 19.62
N PRO A 135 33.38 -9.70 19.10
CA PRO A 135 33.28 -10.09 17.70
C PRO A 135 31.86 -10.49 17.31
N ARG A 136 31.49 -10.11 16.10
CA ARG A 136 30.22 -10.42 15.44
C ARG A 136 30.47 -11.02 14.06
N THR A 137 29.39 -11.33 13.36
CA THR A 137 29.46 -11.81 11.98
C THR A 137 28.89 -10.77 11.02
N SER A 138 29.11 -10.95 9.72
CA SER A 138 28.48 -10.09 8.70
C SER A 138 26.94 -10.13 8.75
N TRP A 139 26.35 -11.18 9.34
CA TRP A 139 24.90 -11.29 9.56
C TRP A 139 24.35 -10.33 10.62
N ASP A 140 25.22 -9.74 11.45
CA ASP A 140 24.83 -8.74 12.43
C ASP A 140 24.84 -7.31 11.84
N LEU A 141 25.37 -7.14 10.62
CA LEU A 141 25.21 -5.89 9.88
C LEU A 141 23.72 -5.64 9.57
N GLY A 142 23.27 -4.41 9.76
CA GLY A 142 21.88 -4.00 9.55
C GLY A 142 20.94 -4.24 10.73
N LYS A 143 21.36 -5.00 11.77
CA LYS A 143 20.59 -5.08 13.01
C LYS A 143 20.73 -3.79 13.81
N LEU A 144 19.62 -3.35 14.41
CA LEU A 144 19.52 -2.08 15.10
C LEU A 144 19.39 -2.26 16.62
N ARG A 145 19.85 -1.24 17.34
CA ARG A 145 19.46 -0.99 18.73
C ARG A 145 18.80 0.37 18.83
N TYR A 146 18.01 0.54 19.88
CA TYR A 146 17.20 1.71 20.09
C TYR A 146 17.58 2.40 21.38
N VAL A 147 17.66 3.72 21.32
CA VAL A 147 17.86 4.56 22.50
C VAL A 147 16.88 5.71 22.49
N GLN A 148 16.41 6.13 23.65
CA GLN A 148 15.64 7.36 23.78
C GLN A 148 16.59 8.55 23.88
N LYS A 149 16.39 9.55 23.03
CA LYS A 149 17.06 10.85 23.12
C LYS A 149 16.21 11.79 23.97
N THR A 150 16.78 12.28 25.07
CA THR A 150 16.09 13.18 26.00
C THR A 150 17.04 14.22 26.60
N THR A 151 16.48 15.28 27.18
CA THR A 151 17.22 16.25 28.02
C THR A 151 17.13 15.93 29.52
N GLU A 152 16.28 14.97 29.88
CA GLU A 152 16.06 14.56 31.27
C GLU A 152 17.13 13.57 31.73
N VAL A 153 17.71 13.81 32.89
CA VAL A 153 18.67 12.90 33.52
C VAL A 153 17.91 11.79 34.26
N ARG A 154 18.31 10.55 34.04
CA ARG A 154 17.79 9.34 34.68
C ARG A 154 18.83 8.71 35.61
N GLU A 155 18.38 7.79 36.47
CA GLU A 155 19.26 7.01 37.34
C GLU A 155 20.13 6.00 36.56
N GLU A 156 19.63 5.51 35.42
CA GLU A 156 20.37 4.65 34.50
C GLU A 156 21.56 5.40 33.87
N GLU A 157 22.61 4.67 33.48
CA GLU A 157 23.75 5.27 32.78
C GLU A 157 23.44 5.41 31.28
N PRO A 158 23.54 6.62 30.69
CA PRO A 158 23.33 6.80 29.27
C PRO A 158 24.47 6.18 28.46
N ILE A 159 24.17 5.61 27.30
CA ILE A 159 25.20 5.03 26.42
C ILE A 159 26.02 6.11 25.70
N TYR A 160 25.45 7.31 25.59
CA TYR A 160 26.07 8.47 24.94
C TYR A 160 25.51 9.77 25.52
N VAL A 161 26.37 10.78 25.59
CA VAL A 161 26.02 12.14 26.02
C VAL A 161 26.62 13.11 25.03
N SER A 162 25.80 14.04 24.54
CA SER A 162 26.23 15.12 23.65
C SER A 162 25.58 16.44 24.07
N GLY A 163 26.38 17.36 24.61
CA GLY A 163 25.88 18.59 25.19
C GLY A 163 24.90 18.31 26.35
N ASN A 164 23.66 18.76 26.21
CA ASN A 164 22.57 18.53 27.19
C ASN A 164 21.65 17.36 26.81
N GLN A 165 22.05 16.51 25.86
CA GLN A 165 21.28 15.38 25.38
C GLN A 165 21.84 14.08 25.94
N TYR A 166 20.96 13.23 26.44
CA TYR A 166 21.22 11.91 26.99
C TYR A 166 20.55 10.85 26.14
N TYR A 167 21.25 9.73 25.93
CA TYR A 167 20.80 8.63 25.08
C TYR A 167 20.72 7.36 25.92
N TYR A 168 19.50 6.96 26.30
CA TYR A 168 19.23 5.81 27.17
C TYR A 168 18.79 4.60 26.39
N ARG A 169 19.37 3.43 26.66
CA ARG A 169 19.03 2.18 25.96
C ARG A 169 17.56 1.83 26.19
N LEU A 170 16.90 1.36 25.13
CA LEU A 170 15.56 0.80 25.20
C LEU A 170 15.64 -0.69 24.86
N GLU A 171 15.79 -1.56 25.87
CA GLU A 171 16.02 -3.00 25.64
C GLU A 171 14.81 -3.74 25.07
N ASP A 172 13.62 -3.34 25.49
CA ASP A 172 12.35 -3.94 25.03
C ASP A 172 11.68 -3.15 23.89
N TYR A 173 12.31 -2.07 23.42
CA TYR A 173 11.79 -1.32 22.29
C TYR A 173 12.11 -2.06 21.01
N VAL A 174 11.05 -2.59 20.42
CA VAL A 174 11.08 -3.19 19.10
C VAL A 174 10.28 -2.27 18.22
N GLU A 175 10.96 -1.57 17.31
CA GLU A 175 10.25 -1.03 16.16
C GLU A 175 9.76 -2.23 15.33
N ASP A 176 8.52 -2.19 14.86
CA ASP A 176 8.02 -3.17 13.91
C ASP A 176 8.92 -3.15 12.65
N THR A 177 9.91 -4.04 12.65
CA THR A 177 10.79 -4.53 11.57
C THR A 177 11.42 -3.50 10.63
N PHE A 178 12.60 -2.94 10.95
CA PHE A 178 13.37 -2.16 9.97
C PHE A 178 14.32 -3.05 9.14
N TYR A 179 14.37 -2.85 7.82
CA TYR A 179 15.43 -3.39 6.96
C TYR A 179 16.40 -2.28 6.56
N TYR A 180 17.67 -2.41 6.96
CA TYR A 180 18.77 -1.59 6.46
C TYR A 180 19.48 -2.38 5.38
N ASP A 181 19.26 -2.02 4.11
CA ASP A 181 20.14 -2.49 3.05
C ASP A 181 21.24 -1.44 2.82
N ASP A 182 22.48 -1.89 2.71
CA ASP A 182 23.60 -1.04 2.27
C ASP A 182 23.41 -0.85 0.76
N TYR A 183 22.65 0.19 0.39
CA TYR A 183 22.24 0.55 -0.99
C TYR A 183 23.43 0.95 -1.90
N GLN A 184 24.59 0.32 -1.76
CA GLN A 184 25.69 0.33 -2.73
C GLN A 184 25.45 -0.68 -3.87
N GLY A 185 24.49 -1.60 -3.72
CA GLY A 185 24.07 -2.54 -4.77
C GLY A 185 23.00 -1.94 -5.70
N ALA A 186 23.33 -1.72 -6.97
CA ALA A 186 22.45 -1.14 -7.99
C ALA A 186 21.09 -1.84 -8.20
N GLN A 187 20.91 -3.04 -7.66
CA GLN A 187 19.70 -3.85 -7.81
C GLN A 187 18.51 -3.42 -6.92
N TYR A 188 18.75 -2.65 -5.85
CA TYR A 188 17.70 -2.27 -4.89
C TYR A 188 17.29 -0.79 -4.91
N ALA A 189 17.95 0.06 -5.71
CA ALA A 189 17.67 1.51 -5.78
C ALA A 189 16.21 1.86 -6.19
N TYR A 190 15.47 0.89 -6.74
CA TYR A 190 14.08 1.05 -7.14
C TYR A 190 13.09 0.58 -6.07
N TYR A 191 13.55 0.00 -4.94
CA TYR A 191 12.70 -0.72 -3.99
C TYR A 191 12.31 0.04 -2.72
N ASP A 192 10.99 0.09 -2.45
CA ASP A 192 10.40 0.46 -1.14
C ASP A 192 9.91 -0.80 -0.42
N PHE A 193 10.29 -0.95 0.85
CA PHE A 193 9.83 -2.04 1.71
C PHE A 193 8.50 -1.65 2.37
N VAL A 194 7.46 -2.47 2.17
CA VAL A 194 6.18 -2.35 2.89
C VAL A 194 6.36 -2.76 4.35
N LYS A 195 5.73 -2.04 5.27
CA LYS A 195 5.74 -2.40 6.70
C LYS A 195 5.05 -3.76 6.91
N PRO A 196 5.71 -4.79 7.47
CA PRO A 196 5.03 -5.99 7.93
C PRO A 196 4.19 -5.61 9.15
N ASN A 197 2.93 -6.06 9.16
CA ASN A 197 1.86 -5.83 10.16
C ASN A 197 0.61 -5.12 9.61
N GLU A 198 0.57 -4.76 8.34
CA GLU A 198 -0.67 -4.34 7.68
C GLU A 198 -1.43 -5.54 7.09
N GLU A 199 -2.74 -5.42 6.90
CA GLU A 199 -3.62 -6.41 6.24
C GLU A 199 -3.14 -6.79 4.81
N TYR A 200 -2.12 -6.11 4.28
CA TYR A 200 -1.69 -6.13 2.88
C TYR A 200 -0.20 -6.42 2.71
N SER A 201 0.17 -7.69 2.76
CA SER A 201 1.57 -8.13 2.62
C SER A 201 1.93 -8.64 1.23
N SER A 202 0.95 -8.77 0.33
CA SER A 202 1.10 -9.33 -1.01
C SER A 202 0.13 -8.71 -2.02
N ILE A 203 0.38 -8.90 -3.32
CA ILE A 203 -0.58 -8.53 -4.37
C ILE A 203 -1.90 -9.29 -4.16
N ALA A 204 -1.82 -10.54 -3.70
CA ALA A 204 -3.02 -11.33 -3.41
C ALA A 204 -3.88 -10.70 -2.30
N ASP A 205 -3.26 -10.13 -1.26
CA ASP A 205 -3.98 -9.46 -0.18
C ASP A 205 -4.67 -8.18 -0.68
N ILE A 206 -3.96 -7.35 -1.47
CA ILE A 206 -4.53 -6.16 -2.09
C ILE A 206 -5.74 -6.54 -2.96
N LYS A 207 -5.58 -7.55 -3.82
CA LYS A 207 -6.65 -8.01 -4.71
C LYS A 207 -7.85 -8.52 -3.93
N LYS A 208 -7.61 -9.32 -2.90
CA LYS A 208 -8.66 -9.88 -2.05
C LYS A 208 -9.49 -8.77 -1.40
N LYS A 209 -8.85 -7.72 -0.89
CA LYS A 209 -9.54 -6.57 -0.30
C LYS A 209 -10.32 -5.78 -1.34
N ALA A 210 -9.69 -5.44 -2.46
CA ALA A 210 -10.34 -4.69 -3.54
C ALA A 210 -11.60 -5.41 -4.06
N GLU A 211 -11.56 -6.74 -4.17
CA GLU A 211 -12.68 -7.59 -4.61
C GLU A 211 -13.83 -7.68 -3.59
N THR A 212 -13.66 -7.19 -2.34
CA THR A 212 -14.78 -7.05 -1.39
C THR A 212 -15.64 -5.82 -1.67
N VAL A 213 -15.08 -4.85 -2.39
CA VAL A 213 -15.66 -3.52 -2.64
C VAL A 213 -16.06 -3.36 -4.10
N TYR A 214 -15.13 -3.64 -5.01
CA TYR A 214 -15.27 -3.40 -6.43
C TYR A 214 -15.60 -4.66 -7.21
N ALA A 215 -16.31 -4.47 -8.32
CA ALA A 215 -16.62 -5.51 -9.27
C ALA A 215 -15.36 -5.96 -9.98
N LYS A 216 -15.24 -7.27 -10.19
CA LYS A 216 -14.08 -7.87 -10.85
C LYS A 216 -13.83 -7.29 -12.26
N SER A 217 -14.89 -6.99 -13.00
CA SER A 217 -14.81 -6.36 -14.33
C SER A 217 -14.10 -5.01 -14.32
N TYR A 218 -14.38 -4.19 -13.31
CA TYR A 218 -13.69 -2.92 -13.12
C TYR A 218 -12.23 -3.16 -12.74
N LEU A 219 -12.00 -4.06 -11.77
CA LEU A 219 -10.67 -4.35 -11.25
C LEU A 219 -9.70 -4.97 -12.27
N GLU A 220 -10.18 -5.69 -13.28
CA GLU A 220 -9.31 -6.26 -14.32
C GLU A 220 -8.40 -5.21 -14.97
N SER A 221 -8.98 -4.09 -15.41
CA SER A 221 -8.21 -2.98 -16.00
C SER A 221 -7.27 -2.30 -15.00
N VAL A 222 -7.71 -2.18 -13.75
CA VAL A 222 -6.92 -1.59 -12.66
C VAL A 222 -5.72 -2.48 -12.36
N TYR A 223 -5.91 -3.79 -12.28
CA TYR A 223 -4.88 -4.77 -11.99
C TYR A 223 -3.79 -4.81 -13.05
N ASP A 224 -4.13 -4.68 -14.33
CA ASP A 224 -3.13 -4.66 -15.40
C ASP A 224 -2.18 -3.45 -15.24
N SER A 225 -2.73 -2.26 -15.00
CA SER A 225 -1.91 -1.07 -14.77
C SER A 225 -1.06 -1.15 -13.49
N LEU A 226 -1.61 -1.71 -12.40
CA LEU A 226 -0.95 -1.71 -11.10
C LEU A 226 0.05 -2.86 -10.90
N PHE A 227 -0.16 -4.03 -11.51
CA PHE A 227 0.61 -5.24 -11.21
C PHE A 227 1.39 -5.80 -12.40
N VAL A 228 1.07 -5.38 -13.63
CA VAL A 228 1.76 -5.84 -14.85
C VAL A 228 2.53 -4.69 -15.48
N GLY A 229 1.95 -3.50 -15.49
CA GLY A 229 2.43 -2.37 -16.28
C GLY A 229 1.89 -2.43 -17.71
N ILE A 230 1.81 -1.28 -18.37
CA ILE A 230 1.26 -1.14 -19.72
C ILE A 230 2.23 -0.38 -20.62
N SER A 231 2.41 -0.87 -21.84
CA SER A 231 3.09 -0.11 -22.89
C SER A 231 2.07 0.81 -23.55
N ILE A 232 2.29 2.12 -23.46
CA ILE A 232 1.52 3.12 -24.20
C ILE A 232 2.10 3.17 -25.62
N SER A 233 1.24 3.18 -26.64
CA SER A 233 1.55 2.87 -28.04
C SER A 233 2.61 3.77 -28.70
N GLU A 234 3.18 3.28 -29.82
CA GLU A 234 4.35 3.74 -30.59
C GLU A 234 4.51 5.26 -30.88
N GLU A 235 3.48 6.09 -30.76
CA GLU A 235 3.59 7.56 -30.95
C GLU A 235 4.08 8.29 -29.68
N GLU A 236 3.80 7.75 -28.50
CA GLU A 236 4.28 8.23 -27.21
C GLU A 236 5.09 7.10 -26.58
N ASN A 237 6.41 7.11 -26.76
CA ASN A 237 7.33 6.14 -26.15
C ASN A 237 7.24 6.19 -24.62
N GLY A 238 6.25 5.52 -24.04
CA GLY A 238 5.96 5.52 -22.61
C GLY A 238 5.61 4.12 -22.12
N THR A 239 6.47 3.56 -21.27
CA THR A 239 6.12 2.38 -20.47
C THR A 239 5.61 2.86 -19.13
N LEU A 240 4.36 2.53 -18.80
CA LEU A 240 3.87 2.64 -17.42
C LEU A 240 4.30 1.37 -16.69
N TYR A 241 5.25 1.51 -15.77
CA TYR A 241 5.68 0.39 -14.92
C TYR A 241 4.57 0.00 -13.94
N ALA A 242 4.52 -1.29 -13.59
CA ALA A 242 3.66 -1.76 -12.52
C ALA A 242 3.93 -0.95 -11.23
N ARG A 243 2.88 -0.51 -10.56
CA ARG A 243 2.98 0.18 -9.27
C ARG A 243 3.50 -0.76 -8.18
N TYR A 244 3.03 -2.00 -8.21
CA TYR A 244 3.38 -3.04 -7.25
C TYR A 244 4.06 -4.21 -7.95
N MET A 245 5.19 -4.66 -7.40
CA MET A 245 5.85 -5.89 -7.85
C MET A 245 6.16 -6.80 -6.67
N GLU A 246 5.84 -8.08 -6.80
CA GLU A 246 6.29 -9.08 -5.85
C GLU A 246 7.75 -9.45 -6.15
N GLY A 247 8.59 -9.35 -5.12
CA GLY A 247 9.95 -9.86 -5.10
C GLY A 247 10.11 -10.92 -4.03
N LYS A 248 11.28 -11.55 -4.01
CA LYS A 248 11.75 -12.30 -2.85
C LYS A 248 13.16 -11.83 -2.52
N ASP A 249 13.48 -11.73 -1.24
CA ASP A 249 14.85 -11.49 -0.84
C ASP A 249 15.73 -12.74 -1.06
N LYS A 250 17.02 -12.63 -0.72
CA LYS A 250 18.00 -13.72 -0.83
C LYS A 250 17.64 -14.97 0.01
N ASP A 251 16.81 -14.80 1.02
CA ASP A 251 16.38 -15.84 1.97
C ASP A 251 14.97 -16.37 1.62
N GLY A 252 14.38 -15.89 0.51
CA GLY A 252 13.10 -16.31 -0.03
C GLY A 252 11.87 -15.62 0.58
N ILE A 253 12.07 -14.57 1.38
CA ILE A 253 11.01 -13.80 2.03
C ILE A 253 10.31 -12.94 0.97
N PRO A 254 8.97 -13.01 0.84
CA PRO A 254 8.23 -12.15 -0.07
C PRO A 254 8.44 -10.67 0.25
N MET A 255 8.73 -9.89 -0.78
CA MET A 255 8.80 -8.43 -0.69
C MET A 255 7.74 -7.86 -1.62
N LEU A 256 7.06 -6.81 -1.19
CA LEU A 256 6.16 -6.07 -2.04
C LEU A 256 6.79 -4.71 -2.32
N LEU A 257 7.12 -4.50 -3.58
CA LEU A 257 7.70 -3.27 -4.06
C LEU A 257 6.60 -2.25 -4.33
N LYS A 258 6.64 -1.07 -3.72
CA LYS A 258 6.00 0.13 -4.29
C LYS A 258 7.02 0.89 -5.14
N LEU A 259 6.84 0.92 -6.46
CA LEU A 259 7.61 1.81 -7.33
C LEU A 259 7.07 3.24 -7.16
N ASN A 260 7.65 4.01 -6.23
CA ASN A 260 7.32 5.43 -6.00
C ASN A 260 7.81 6.35 -7.15
N THR A 261 7.52 6.00 -8.40
CA THR A 261 7.81 6.87 -9.54
C THR A 261 6.72 7.92 -9.79
N TYR A 262 5.59 7.83 -9.09
CA TYR A 262 4.45 8.71 -9.24
C TYR A 262 3.92 9.16 -7.87
N GLU A 263 3.62 10.45 -7.71
CA GLU A 263 2.91 10.96 -6.54
C GLU A 263 1.48 10.40 -6.55
N GLY A 264 1.03 9.89 -5.41
CA GLY A 264 -0.33 9.40 -5.25
C GLY A 264 -1.36 10.47 -5.59
N LEU A 265 -2.52 10.06 -6.11
CA LEU A 265 -3.67 10.98 -6.18
C LEU A 265 -4.11 11.34 -4.76
N ASP A 266 -4.63 12.54 -4.57
CA ASP A 266 -5.39 12.82 -3.36
C ASP A 266 -6.73 12.08 -3.45
N THR A 267 -6.90 11.07 -2.59
CA THR A 267 -8.11 10.24 -2.54
C THR A 267 -9.07 10.66 -1.44
N GLY A 268 -8.73 11.71 -0.68
CA GLY A 268 -9.54 12.25 0.41
C GLY A 268 -10.81 12.91 -0.12
N ARG A 269 -11.88 12.12 -0.27
CA ARG A 269 -13.20 12.58 -0.74
C ARG A 269 -14.27 12.30 0.30
N VAL A 270 -15.02 13.33 0.65
CA VAL A 270 -16.17 13.23 1.56
C VAL A 270 -17.46 13.12 0.73
N TYR A 271 -18.25 12.09 1.01
CA TYR A 271 -19.54 11.84 0.35
C TYR A 271 -20.71 12.34 1.21
N LEU A 272 -21.57 13.18 0.62
CA LEU A 272 -22.76 13.69 1.29
C LEU A 272 -23.94 12.75 1.04
N TYR A 273 -24.03 11.67 1.83
CA TYR A 273 -25.01 10.59 1.63
C TYR A 273 -26.49 11.03 1.64
N ASP A 274 -26.81 12.17 2.26
CA ASP A 274 -28.17 12.72 2.25
C ASP A 274 -28.60 13.28 0.88
N THR A 275 -27.66 13.51 -0.03
CA THR A 275 -27.90 13.99 -1.40
C THR A 275 -28.05 12.86 -2.42
N MET A 276 -27.95 11.60 -1.96
CA MET A 276 -27.97 10.41 -2.80
C MET A 276 -29.26 10.29 -3.60
N ARG A 277 -29.11 10.12 -4.91
CA ARG A 277 -30.21 9.95 -5.87
C ARG A 277 -29.81 9.06 -7.02
N TYR A 278 -30.78 8.49 -7.76
CA TYR A 278 -30.46 7.87 -9.04
C TYR A 278 -30.03 8.93 -10.05
N SER A 279 -29.10 8.56 -10.94
CA SER A 279 -28.69 9.44 -12.03
C SER A 279 -29.85 9.74 -12.97
N GLU A 280 -30.01 11.00 -13.34
CA GLU A 280 -31.00 11.42 -14.34
C GLU A 280 -30.53 11.15 -15.77
N GLU A 281 -29.22 11.15 -16.00
CA GLU A 281 -28.62 10.98 -17.33
C GLU A 281 -28.40 9.52 -17.73
N LYS A 282 -28.29 8.62 -16.74
CA LYS A 282 -28.00 7.20 -16.95
C LYS A 282 -29.11 6.33 -16.40
N ARG A 283 -29.60 5.43 -17.24
CA ARG A 283 -30.69 4.54 -16.88
C ARG A 283 -30.20 3.37 -16.02
N SER A 284 -30.67 3.32 -14.77
CA SER A 284 -30.52 2.17 -13.87
C SER A 284 -31.44 1.01 -14.26
N SER A 285 -31.07 -0.20 -13.85
CA SER A 285 -31.75 -1.47 -14.06
C SER A 285 -31.61 -2.36 -12.82
N ALA A 286 -32.34 -3.48 -12.77
CA ALA A 286 -32.31 -4.40 -11.64
C ALA A 286 -30.92 -4.92 -11.25
N ASN A 287 -29.98 -5.04 -12.20
CA ASN A 287 -28.65 -5.60 -11.96
C ASN A 287 -27.53 -4.56 -12.11
N TYR A 288 -27.87 -3.32 -12.43
CA TYR A 288 -26.89 -2.25 -12.68
C TYR A 288 -27.50 -0.90 -12.38
N VAL A 289 -26.93 -0.14 -11.45
CA VAL A 289 -27.49 1.15 -11.01
C VAL A 289 -26.44 2.26 -11.12
N TYR A 290 -26.91 3.47 -11.41
CA TYR A 290 -26.11 4.69 -11.39
C TYR A 290 -26.65 5.61 -10.29
N ILE A 291 -25.80 5.98 -9.34
CA ILE A 291 -26.14 6.82 -8.21
C ILE A 291 -25.31 8.10 -8.28
N GLU A 292 -25.97 9.23 -8.03
CA GLU A 292 -25.34 10.54 -7.92
C GLU A 292 -25.38 11.02 -6.47
N MET A 293 -24.27 11.60 -6.02
CA MET A 293 -24.10 12.18 -4.69
C MET A 293 -23.23 13.42 -4.80
N ASP A 294 -23.53 14.42 -3.99
CA ASP A 294 -22.67 15.58 -3.82
C ASP A 294 -21.49 15.19 -2.92
N THR A 295 -20.32 15.75 -3.23
CA THR A 295 -19.05 15.44 -2.58
C THR A 295 -18.20 16.69 -2.49
N HIS A 296 -17.17 16.65 -1.66
CA HIS A 296 -16.05 17.60 -1.71
C HIS A 296 -14.75 16.86 -1.38
N LEU A 297 -13.62 17.48 -1.72
CA LEU A 297 -12.32 17.00 -1.25
C LEU A 297 -12.11 17.40 0.21
N GLU A 298 -11.31 16.64 0.96
CA GLU A 298 -10.93 17.00 2.32
C GLU A 298 -10.20 18.36 2.33
N GLY A 299 -10.64 19.28 3.18
CA GLY A 299 -10.12 20.66 3.24
C GLY A 299 -10.64 21.61 2.17
N GLU A 300 -11.56 21.18 1.31
CA GLU A 300 -12.26 22.02 0.32
C GLU A 300 -13.79 21.98 0.50
N GLU A 301 -14.29 22.16 1.72
CA GLU A 301 -15.71 21.99 2.06
C GLU A 301 -16.65 22.94 1.31
N ASP A 302 -16.14 24.05 0.79
CA ASP A 302 -16.90 25.04 0.01
C ASP A 302 -17.06 24.66 -1.48
N LYS A 303 -16.32 23.66 -1.97
CA LYS A 303 -16.35 23.22 -3.37
C LYS A 303 -17.10 21.91 -3.56
N LEU A 304 -18.43 22.00 -3.61
CA LEU A 304 -19.29 20.85 -3.87
C LEU A 304 -19.25 20.40 -5.33
N LEU A 305 -19.10 19.10 -5.54
CA LEU A 305 -19.16 18.42 -6.83
C LEU A 305 -20.11 17.23 -6.74
N THR A 306 -21.11 17.17 -7.62
CA THR A 306 -21.89 15.95 -7.81
C THR A 306 -21.07 14.92 -8.59
N VAL A 307 -20.80 13.76 -7.99
CA VAL A 307 -20.18 12.61 -8.66
C VAL A 307 -21.20 11.52 -8.94
N ARG A 308 -20.93 10.73 -9.98
CA ARG A 308 -21.70 9.56 -10.33
C ARG A 308 -20.89 8.31 -10.04
N ILE A 309 -21.47 7.40 -9.27
CA ILE A 309 -20.96 6.05 -9.07
C ILE A 309 -21.88 5.03 -9.74
N SER A 310 -21.32 3.92 -10.22
CA SER A 310 -22.09 2.78 -10.70
C SER A 310 -21.91 1.59 -9.77
N LEU A 311 -22.99 0.80 -9.64
CA LEU A 311 -22.95 -0.49 -8.95
C LEU A 311 -23.50 -1.58 -9.87
N THR A 312 -22.94 -2.77 -9.73
CA THR A 312 -23.37 -3.97 -10.45
C THR A 312 -23.70 -5.09 -9.47
N LEU A 313 -24.74 -5.86 -9.79
CA LEU A 313 -25.19 -7.01 -8.99
C LEU A 313 -24.50 -8.28 -9.50
N VAL A 314 -23.65 -8.87 -8.68
CA VAL A 314 -22.92 -10.10 -8.98
C VAL A 314 -23.23 -11.12 -7.88
N ASN A 315 -23.76 -12.29 -8.27
CA ASN A 315 -24.09 -13.38 -7.35
C ASN A 315 -24.96 -12.95 -6.14
N GLY A 316 -25.89 -12.01 -6.36
CA GLY A 316 -26.79 -11.50 -5.32
C GLY A 316 -26.19 -10.42 -4.41
N MET A 317 -24.96 -9.94 -4.68
CA MET A 317 -24.32 -8.87 -3.94
C MET A 317 -23.97 -7.69 -4.85
N TRP A 318 -24.15 -6.47 -4.34
CA TRP A 318 -23.79 -5.24 -5.05
C TRP A 318 -22.33 -4.89 -4.82
N TYR A 319 -21.66 -4.44 -5.87
CA TYR A 319 -20.27 -3.99 -5.90
C TYR A 319 -20.15 -2.68 -6.67
N LEU A 320 -19.14 -1.86 -6.33
CA LEU A 320 -18.80 -0.66 -7.11
C LEU A 320 -18.21 -1.06 -8.47
N ASP A 321 -18.65 -0.41 -9.54
CA ASP A 321 -18.18 -0.65 -10.92
C ASP A 321 -17.66 0.64 -11.57
N SER A 322 -17.25 1.60 -10.74
CA SER A 322 -16.69 2.89 -11.12
C SER A 322 -15.70 3.37 -10.04
N PRO A 323 -14.72 4.23 -10.38
CA PRO A 323 -13.85 4.86 -9.40
C PRO A 323 -14.63 5.74 -8.41
N THR A 324 -14.11 5.85 -7.18
CA THR A 324 -14.68 6.68 -6.09
C THR A 324 -13.66 7.64 -5.44
N TYR A 325 -12.53 7.89 -6.11
CA TYR A 325 -11.49 8.85 -5.67
C TYR A 325 -11.63 10.17 -6.42
#